data_AF-A0A0C9Q784-F1
#
_entry.id   AF-A0A0C9Q784-F1
#
_cell.length_a   1.000
_cell.length_b   1.000
_cell.length_c   1.000
_cell.angle_alpha   90.00
_cell.angle_beta   90.00
_cell.angle_gamma   90.00
#
_symmetry.space_group_name_H-M   'P 1'
#
loop_
_entity.id
_entity.type
_entity.pdbx_description
1 polymer ?
#
loop_
_entity_poly.entity_id
_entity_poly.type
_entity_poly.pdbx_seq_one_letter_code
_entity_poly.pdbx_strand_id
1 'polypeptide(L)'
;MAEEMVKFTKLRTAIDPNFWAKFAELKLDKYKLEEKTEISVWASYSLDRSTKTKSLLGLDCTSFNENVETTSHHGAVPCSGYLINTNTFETFRQIQPEKFI
;
A
#
# COMPACT_ATOMS: atom_id res chain seq x y z
N MET A 1 40.62 9.13 -6.74
CA MET A 1 39.53 8.46 -5.98
C MET A 1 38.33 8.44 -6.92
N ALA A 2 37.78 7.26 -7.22
CA ALA A 2 36.59 7.18 -8.06
C ALA A 2 35.38 7.51 -7.18
N GLU A 3 34.68 8.59 -7.49
CA GLU A 3 33.38 8.89 -6.87
C GLU A 3 32.35 7.94 -7.47
N GLU A 4 31.96 6.92 -6.71
CA GLU A 4 30.93 5.98 -7.12
C GLU A 4 29.54 6.57 -6.80
N MET A 5 28.74 6.76 -7.85
CA MET A 5 27.41 7.35 -7.73
C MET A 5 26.43 6.35 -7.11
N VAL A 6 25.77 6.75 -6.02
CA VAL A 6 24.75 5.94 -5.32
C VAL A 6 23.56 5.71 -6.25
N LYS A 7 23.14 4.45 -6.38
CA LYS A 7 21.98 4.03 -7.18
C LYS A 7 20.79 3.74 -6.27
N PHE A 8 19.60 4.19 -6.70
CA PHE A 8 18.34 3.98 -5.99
C PHE A 8 17.49 2.92 -6.69
N THR A 9 16.59 2.28 -5.94
CA THR A 9 15.60 1.32 -6.47
C THR A 9 14.21 1.73 -6.03
N LYS A 10 13.21 1.41 -6.87
CA LYS A 10 11.79 1.60 -6.52
C LYS A 10 11.36 0.59 -5.46
N LEU A 11 10.41 1.01 -4.63
CA LEU A 11 9.66 0.14 -3.72
C LEU A 11 8.85 -0.88 -4.54
N ARG A 12 8.72 -2.10 -4.03
CA ARG A 12 7.89 -3.14 -4.63
C ARG A 12 6.85 -3.59 -3.61
N THR A 13 5.63 -3.81 -4.08
CA THR A 13 4.49 -4.23 -3.26
C THR A 13 4.08 -5.66 -3.60
N ALA A 14 3.53 -6.36 -2.61
CA ALA A 14 2.84 -7.62 -2.77
C ALA A 14 1.45 -7.48 -2.15
N ILE A 15 0.42 -7.56 -2.97
CA ILE A 15 -0.97 -7.39 -2.54
C ILE A 15 -1.63 -8.76 -2.52
N ASP A 16 -2.05 -9.20 -1.34
CA ASP A 16 -2.80 -10.44 -1.16
C ASP A 16 -4.24 -10.29 -1.70
N PRO A 17 -4.85 -11.32 -2.31
CA PRO A 17 -6.24 -11.24 -2.78
C PRO A 17 -7.25 -10.80 -1.72
N ASN A 18 -7.01 -11.11 -0.44
CA ASN A 18 -7.88 -10.71 0.65
C ASN A 18 -7.91 -9.19 0.88
N PHE A 19 -6.86 -8.47 0.46
CA PHE A 19 -6.87 -7.00 0.41
C PHE A 19 -8.04 -6.50 -0.43
N TRP A 20 -8.19 -7.04 -1.64
CA TRP A 20 -9.25 -6.63 -2.57
C TRP A 20 -10.64 -7.05 -2.10
N ALA A 21 -10.74 -8.24 -1.50
CA ALA A 21 -12.00 -8.71 -0.91
C ALA A 21 -12.47 -7.75 0.20
N LYS A 22 -11.57 -7.39 1.13
CA LYS A 22 -11.89 -6.45 2.21
C LYS A 22 -12.18 -5.06 1.68
N PHE A 23 -11.43 -4.61 0.68
CA PHE A 23 -11.67 -3.32 0.03
C PHE A 23 -13.06 -3.25 -0.62
N ALA A 24 -13.49 -4.31 -1.31
CA ALA A 24 -14.81 -4.37 -1.94
C ALA A 24 -15.94 -4.27 -0.92
N GLU A 25 -15.84 -4.98 0.21
CA GLU A 25 -16.76 -4.87 1.35
C GLU A 25 -16.83 -3.42 1.85
N LEU A 26 -15.68 -2.81 2.15
CA LEU A 26 -15.62 -1.42 2.64
C LEU A 26 -16.18 -0.42 1.63
N LYS A 27 -15.94 -0.64 0.33
CA LYS A 27 -16.45 0.21 -0.75
C LYS A 27 -17.97 0.24 -0.83
N LEU A 28 -18.62 -0.89 -0.60
CA LEU A 28 -20.08 -1.02 -0.61
C LEU A 28 -20.67 -0.51 0.71
N ASP A 29 -20.15 -0.99 1.84
CA ASP A 29 -20.82 -0.83 3.14
C ASP A 29 -20.46 0.49 3.84
N LYS A 30 -19.17 0.86 3.82
CA LYS A 30 -18.64 2.03 4.55
C LYS A 30 -18.57 3.27 3.68
N TYR A 31 -18.04 3.14 2.46
CA TYR A 31 -17.85 4.27 1.56
C TYR A 31 -19.05 4.56 0.68
N LYS A 32 -20.00 3.63 0.57
CA LYS A 32 -21.27 3.80 -0.17
C LYS A 32 -21.09 4.36 -1.59
N LEU A 33 -20.02 3.95 -2.27
CA LEU A 33 -19.66 4.45 -3.60
C LEU A 33 -19.42 5.97 -3.68
N GLU A 34 -19.09 6.62 -2.56
CA GLU A 34 -18.54 7.97 -2.59
C GLU A 34 -17.13 7.92 -3.19
N GLU A 35 -16.80 8.88 -4.05
CA GLU A 35 -15.42 9.07 -4.49
C GLU A 35 -14.63 9.68 -3.33
N LYS A 36 -14.15 8.82 -2.43
CA LYS A 36 -13.21 9.21 -1.37
C LYS A 36 -11.79 9.08 -1.89
N THR A 37 -11.09 10.22 -1.90
CA THR A 37 -9.76 10.35 -2.47
C THR A 37 -8.68 9.78 -1.56
N GLU A 38 -8.95 9.54 -0.27
CA GLU A 38 -7.90 9.19 0.70
C GLU A 38 -8.40 8.16 1.72
N ILE A 39 -8.19 6.88 1.41
CA ILE A 39 -8.43 5.78 2.37
C ILE A 39 -7.09 5.43 3.02
N SER A 40 -6.95 5.65 4.33
CA SER A 40 -5.74 5.27 5.05
C SER A 40 -5.48 3.77 4.95
N VAL A 41 -4.27 3.41 4.54
CA VAL A 41 -3.81 2.03 4.44
C VAL A 41 -2.51 1.84 5.18
N TRP A 42 -2.40 0.71 5.86
CA TRP A 42 -1.20 0.25 6.55
C TRP A 42 -0.60 -0.93 5.82
N ALA A 43 0.71 -0.94 5.77
CA ALA A 43 1.48 -2.02 5.19
C ALA A 43 2.70 -2.27 6.06
N SER A 44 3.35 -3.41 5.86
CA SER A 44 4.58 -3.72 6.58
C SER A 44 5.65 -4.26 5.64
N TYR A 45 6.89 -3.93 5.99
CA TYR A 45 8.07 -4.39 5.28
C TYR A 45 8.84 -5.34 6.19
N SER A 46 9.06 -6.58 5.75
CA SER A 46 9.91 -7.51 6.50
C SER A 46 11.38 -7.14 6.34
N LEU A 47 12.07 -6.92 7.46
CA LEU A 47 13.52 -6.70 7.49
C LEU A 47 14.31 -8.01 7.56
N ASP A 48 13.64 -9.16 7.39
CA ASP A 48 14.33 -10.45 7.42
C ASP A 48 15.33 -10.58 6.27
N ARG A 49 16.61 -10.48 6.63
CA ARG A 49 17.76 -10.61 5.71
C ARG A 49 18.02 -12.05 5.28
N SER A 50 17.34 -13.04 5.88
CA SER A 50 17.52 -14.45 5.55
C SER A 50 16.98 -14.79 4.16
N THR A 51 15.98 -14.04 3.69
CA THR A 51 15.37 -14.26 2.38
C THR A 51 16.16 -13.53 1.29
N LYS A 52 16.65 -14.27 0.28
CA LYS A 52 17.34 -13.68 -0.90
C LYS A 52 16.40 -12.85 -1.78
N THR A 53 15.09 -12.96 -1.54
CA THR A 53 14.05 -12.15 -2.19
C THR A 53 14.07 -10.74 -1.62
N LYS A 54 14.18 -9.74 -2.49
CA LYS A 54 14.00 -8.32 -2.13
C LYS A 54 12.73 -8.20 -1.29
N SER A 55 12.83 -7.68 -0.07
CA SER A 55 11.63 -7.58 0.74
C SER A 55 10.61 -6.68 0.04
N LEU A 56 9.35 -7.10 0.12
CA LEU A 56 8.22 -6.47 -0.54
C LEU A 56 7.37 -5.82 0.54
N LEU A 57 6.73 -4.72 0.21
CA LEU A 57 5.72 -4.12 1.04
C LEU A 57 4.45 -4.97 0.95
N GLY A 58 4.11 -5.67 2.02
CA GLY A 58 2.94 -6.55 2.09
C GLY A 58 1.66 -5.77 2.39
N LEU A 59 0.61 -6.05 1.62
CA LEU A 59 -0.74 -5.50 1.79
C LEU A 59 -1.74 -6.64 1.83
N ASP A 60 -2.62 -6.66 2.83
CA ASP A 60 -3.63 -7.70 3.04
C ASP A 60 -4.92 -7.11 3.62
N CYS A 61 -5.86 -7.94 4.09
CA CYS A 61 -7.10 -7.45 4.66
C CYS A 61 -6.91 -6.60 5.94
N THR A 62 -5.80 -6.77 6.66
CA THR A 62 -5.47 -5.99 7.86
C THR A 62 -4.97 -4.58 7.54
N SER A 63 -4.63 -4.31 6.27
CA SER A 63 -4.19 -2.99 5.82
C SER A 63 -5.20 -1.87 6.03
N PHE A 64 -6.49 -2.20 6.19
CA PHE A 64 -7.55 -1.22 6.46
C PHE A 64 -7.86 -1.05 7.95
N ASN A 65 -7.15 -1.75 8.83
CA ASN A 65 -7.35 -1.64 10.27
C ASN A 65 -6.82 -0.30 10.79
N GLU A 66 -7.49 0.28 11.79
CA GLU A 66 -7.13 1.60 12.35
C GLU A 66 -5.88 1.54 13.25
N ASN A 67 -5.45 0.34 13.69
CA ASN A 67 -4.34 0.15 14.63
C ASN A 67 -3.09 -0.48 13.99
N VAL A 68 -1.98 0.26 14.03
CA VAL A 68 -0.62 -0.15 13.60
C VAL A 68 -0.14 -1.42 14.31
N GLU A 69 -0.56 -1.62 15.56
CA GLU A 69 -0.24 -2.78 16.39
C GLU A 69 -0.60 -4.12 15.71
N THR A 70 -1.58 -4.13 14.79
CA THR A 70 -1.96 -5.35 14.05
C THR A 70 -1.07 -5.70 12.86
N THR A 71 -0.23 -4.77 12.39
CA THR A 71 0.70 -4.98 11.26
C THR A 71 2.17 -5.00 11.67
N SER A 72 2.48 -4.66 12.93
CA SER A 72 3.84 -4.74 13.49
C SER A 72 4.10 -6.11 14.12
N HIS A 73 4.77 -6.99 13.37
CA HIS A 73 5.37 -8.21 13.94
C HIS A 73 6.86 -7.99 14.20
N HIS A 74 7.44 -8.77 15.12
CA HIS A 74 8.85 -8.65 15.51
C HIS A 74 9.75 -8.86 14.27
N GLY A 75 10.31 -7.78 13.71
CA GLY A 75 11.09 -7.80 12.47
C GLY A 75 10.42 -7.17 11.24
N ALA A 76 9.23 -6.59 11.39
CA ALA A 76 8.55 -5.82 10.34
C ALA A 76 8.55 -4.32 10.66
N VAL A 77 8.73 -3.48 9.64
CA VAL A 77 8.61 -2.02 9.74
C VAL A 77 7.23 -1.61 9.21
N PRO A 78 6.38 -0.95 10.03
CA PRO A 78 5.10 -0.45 9.56
C PRO A 78 5.29 0.75 8.62
N CYS A 79 4.44 0.85 7.61
CA CYS A 79 4.36 1.96 6.67
C CYS A 79 2.88 2.36 6.55
N SER A 80 2.60 3.67 6.62
CA SER A 80 1.29 4.22 6.29
C SER A 80 1.29 4.84 4.90
N GLY A 81 0.12 4.82 4.27
CA GLY A 81 -0.14 5.52 3.02
C GLY A 81 -1.64 5.73 2.80
N TYR A 82 -1.98 6.16 1.60
CA TYR A 82 -3.36 6.37 1.19
C TYR A 82 -3.68 5.58 -0.08
N LEU A 83 -4.85 4.96 -0.11
CA LEU A 83 -5.46 4.38 -1.30
C LEU A 83 -6.44 5.38 -1.89
N ILE A 84 -6.21 5.74 -3.15
CA ILE A 84 -7.11 6.56 -3.95
C ILE A 84 -8.01 5.62 -4.75
N ASN A 85 -9.30 5.58 -4.43
CA ASN A 85 -10.27 4.81 -5.20
C ASN A 85 -11.10 5.72 -6.11
N THR A 86 -11.16 5.36 -7.38
CA THR A 86 -12.09 5.94 -8.35
C THR A 86 -13.20 4.93 -8.65
N ASN A 87 -14.43 5.43 -8.81
CA ASN A 87 -15.60 4.56 -9.03
C ASN A 87 -15.82 4.23 -10.51
N THR A 88 -15.30 5.07 -11.39
CA THR A 88 -15.35 4.87 -12.83
C THR A 88 -13.94 4.75 -13.40
N PHE A 89 -13.83 4.00 -14.48
CA PHE A 89 -12.56 3.83 -15.19
C PHE A 89 -12.13 5.14 -15.89
N GLU A 90 -13.10 5.94 -16.30
CA GLU A 90 -12.90 7.25 -16.91
C GLU A 90 -12.23 8.21 -15.94
N THR A 91 -12.72 8.29 -14.69
CA THR A 91 -12.08 9.13 -13.66
C THR A 91 -10.68 8.61 -13.34
N PHE A 92 -10.48 7.28 -13.27
CA PHE A 92 -9.15 6.71 -13.08
C PHE A 92 -8.16 7.16 -14.16
N ARG A 93 -8.56 7.18 -15.43
CA ARG A 93 -7.71 7.63 -16.54
C ARG A 93 -7.37 9.12 -16.51
N GLN A 94 -8.21 9.93 -15.87
CA GLN A 94 -8.00 11.38 -15.77
C GLN A 94 -7.07 11.76 -14.61
N ILE A 95 -6.73 10.82 -13.72
CA ILE A 95 -5.75 11.03 -12.65
C ILE A 95 -4.41 11.44 -13.28
N GLN A 96 -3.83 12.53 -12.76
CA GLN A 96 -2.51 13.01 -13.14
C GLN A 96 -1.50 12.60 -12.06
N PRO A 97 -0.73 11.50 -12.24
CA PRO A 97 0.12 10.94 -11.18
C PRO A 97 1.13 11.94 -10.62
N GLU A 98 1.61 12.87 -11.46
CA GLU A 98 2.55 13.94 -11.10
C GLU A 98 2.02 14.91 -10.04
N LYS A 99 0.70 15.00 -9.86
CA LYS A 99 0.08 15.85 -8.85
C LYS A 99 -0.08 15.17 -7.49
N PHE A 100 0.17 13.87 -7.41
CA PHE A 100 -0.02 13.06 -6.20
C PHE A 100 1.30 12.60 -5.55
N ILE A 101 2.45 12.86 -6.18
CA ILE A 101 3.77 12.36 -5.77
C ILE A 101 4.70 13.54 -5.46
#